data_AF-A0A0G4I0E8-F1
#
_entry.id   AF-A0A0G4I0E8-F1
#
_cell.length_a   1.000
_cell.length_b   1.000
_cell.length_c   1.000
_cell.angle_alpha   90.00
_cell.angle_beta   90.00
_cell.angle_gamma   90.00
#
_symmetry.space_group_name_H-M   'P 1'
#
loop_
_entity.id
_entity.type
_entity.pdbx_description
1 polymer ?
#
loop_
_entity_poly.entity_id
_entity_poly.type
_entity_poly.pdbx_seq_one_letter_code
_entity_poly.pdbx_strand_id
1 'polypeptide(L)'
;MKTAFCSLKEAIINITSLYIPDPERPFKIFRDVSEQRNALGGALMQQDPCVGWLRPVAFASRTLTKEERNYPIREKELLAAIFLLKHWCPYISETTTV
;
A
#
# COMPACT_ATOMS: atom_id res chain seq x y z
N MET A 1 -15.07 -12.71 25.66
CA MET A 1 -15.11 -12.65 24.18
C MET A 1 -15.19 -11.21 23.65
N LYS A 2 -16.05 -10.33 24.19
CA LYS A 2 -16.16 -8.92 23.75
C LYS A 2 -14.88 -8.10 23.90
N THR A 3 -14.18 -8.20 25.04
CA THR A 3 -12.95 -7.42 25.29
C THR A 3 -11.85 -7.72 24.28
N ALA A 4 -11.54 -9.01 24.06
CA ALA A 4 -10.52 -9.41 23.08
C ALA A 4 -10.85 -8.95 21.65
N PHE A 5 -12.13 -9.00 21.26
CA PHE A 5 -12.56 -8.51 19.94
C PHE A 5 -12.46 -6.99 19.82
N CYS A 6 -12.81 -6.23 20.88
CA CYS A 6 -12.64 -4.77 20.90
C CYS A 6 -11.15 -4.39 20.82
N SER A 7 -10.29 -5.05 21.60
CA SER A 7 -8.84 -4.81 21.55
C SER A 7 -8.24 -5.10 20.17
N LEU A 8 -8.73 -6.15 19.47
CA LEU A 8 -8.31 -6.42 18.10
C LEU A 8 -8.75 -5.30 17.14
N LYS A 9 -9.98 -4.80 17.28
CA LYS A 9 -10.45 -3.67 16.45
C LYS A 9 -9.59 -2.42 16.66
N GLU A 10 -9.30 -2.08 17.91
CA GLU A 10 -8.44 -0.94 18.23
C GLU A 10 -7.04 -1.12 17.66
N ALA A 11 -6.46 -2.33 17.76
CA ALA A 11 -5.17 -2.64 17.16
C ALA A 11 -5.18 -2.47 15.63
N ILE A 12 -6.24 -2.93 14.96
CA ILE A 12 -6.41 -2.77 13.51
C ILE A 12 -6.58 -1.29 13.14
N ILE A 13 -7.38 -0.53 13.88
CA ILE A 13 -7.55 0.92 13.65
C ILE A 13 -6.19 1.63 13.80
N ASN A 14 -5.45 1.32 14.85
CA ASN A 14 -4.15 1.95 15.11
C ASN A 14 -3.12 1.64 14.01
N ILE A 15 -3.05 0.40 13.53
CA ILE A 15 -2.10 0.04 12.47
C ILE A 15 -2.52 0.56 11.09
N THR A 16 -3.82 0.73 10.84
CA THR A 16 -4.35 1.26 9.57
C THR A 16 -4.44 2.79 9.53
N SER A 17 -4.23 3.46 10.67
CA SER A 17 -4.32 4.91 10.77
C SER A 17 -3.21 5.59 9.96
N LEU A 18 -3.62 6.41 9.00
CA LEU A 18 -2.72 7.06 8.07
C LEU A 18 -1.72 7.97 8.79
N TYR A 19 -0.48 7.94 8.31
CA TYR A 19 0.63 8.75 8.76
C TYR A 19 0.85 9.92 7.81
N ILE A 20 1.17 11.08 8.38
CA ILE A 20 1.51 12.25 7.59
C ILE A 20 2.86 11.98 6.92
N PRO A 21 2.96 12.05 5.58
CA PRO A 21 4.19 11.77 4.87
C PRO A 21 5.29 12.79 5.19
N ASP A 22 6.51 12.30 5.33
CA ASP A 22 7.74 13.09 5.40
C ASP A 22 8.51 12.98 4.06
N PRO A 23 8.52 13.99 3.19
CA PRO A 23 9.16 13.91 1.88
C PRO A 23 10.67 13.64 1.92
N GLU A 24 11.34 13.93 3.03
CA GLU A 24 12.79 13.76 3.19
C GLU A 24 13.19 12.31 3.48
N ARG A 25 12.21 11.43 3.76
CA ARG A 25 12.45 10.03 4.13
C ARG A 25 11.98 9.08 3.04
N PRO A 26 12.68 7.94 2.86
CA PRO A 26 12.32 6.97 1.84
C PRO A 26 10.94 6.36 2.10
N PHE A 27 10.15 6.29 1.04
CA PHE A 27 8.89 5.55 1.01
C PHE A 27 9.12 4.08 0.64
N LYS A 28 8.27 3.19 1.14
CA LYS A 28 8.22 1.77 0.78
C LYS A 28 6.86 1.43 0.21
N ILE A 29 6.84 0.77 -0.94
CA ILE A 29 5.59 0.35 -1.59
C ILE A 29 5.42 -1.15 -1.38
N PHE A 30 4.30 -1.51 -0.77
CA PHE A 30 3.81 -2.89 -0.74
C PHE A 30 2.72 -3.03 -1.78
N ARG A 31 2.77 -4.10 -2.54
CA ARG A 31 1.75 -4.41 -3.55
C ARG A 31 1.22 -5.82 -3.34
N ASP A 32 -0.01 -6.01 -3.74
CA ASP A 32 -0.66 -7.31 -3.74
C ASP A 32 -1.68 -7.40 -4.89
N VAL A 33 -1.90 -8.62 -5.36
CA VAL A 33 -2.87 -8.96 -6.40
C VAL A 33 -3.77 -10.08 -5.90
N SER A 34 -5.07 -9.79 -5.85
CA SER A 34 -6.09 -10.78 -5.54
C SER A 34 -6.68 -11.35 -6.82
N GLU A 35 -6.28 -12.58 -7.18
CA GLU A 35 -6.85 -13.30 -8.31
C GLU A 35 -8.35 -13.56 -8.14
N GLN A 36 -8.78 -13.94 -6.94
CA GLN A 36 -10.19 -14.21 -6.65
C GLN A 36 -11.07 -12.97 -6.83
N ARG A 37 -10.57 -11.79 -6.42
CA ARG A 37 -11.30 -10.53 -6.56
C ARG A 37 -10.97 -9.79 -7.86
N ASN A 38 -10.09 -10.34 -8.69
CA ASN A 38 -9.56 -9.69 -9.88
C ASN A 38 -9.19 -8.23 -9.61
N ALA A 39 -8.41 -8.01 -8.56
CA ALA A 39 -8.05 -6.67 -8.10
C ALA A 39 -6.57 -6.60 -7.77
N LEU A 40 -5.99 -5.43 -7.98
CA LEU A 40 -4.64 -5.11 -7.56
C LEU A 40 -4.70 -3.94 -6.58
N GLY A 41 -3.73 -3.90 -5.69
CA GLY A 41 -3.62 -2.80 -4.74
C GLY A 41 -2.30 -2.79 -4.03
N GLY A 42 -2.17 -1.82 -3.15
CA GLY A 42 -0.97 -1.65 -2.38
C GLY A 42 -1.10 -0.60 -1.29
N ALA A 43 -0.06 -0.54 -0.48
CA ALA A 43 0.12 0.44 0.56
C ALA A 43 1.44 1.18 0.36
N LEU A 44 1.39 2.50 0.38
CA LEU A 44 2.54 3.36 0.52
C LEU A 44 2.83 3.46 2.02
N MET A 45 4.00 3.03 2.44
CA MET A 45 4.40 2.96 3.84
C MET A 45 5.65 3.80 4.07
N GLN A 46 5.79 4.35 5.27
CA GLN A 46 6.98 5.08 5.67
C GLN A 46 7.40 4.68 7.09
N GLN A 47 8.70 4.72 7.36
CA GLN A 47 9.24 4.43 8.68
C GLN A 47 8.92 5.60 9.61
N ASP A 48 8.10 5.37 10.64
CA ASP A 48 7.82 6.39 11.66
C ASP A 48 8.91 6.31 12.75
N PRO A 49 9.71 7.38 12.96
CA PRO A 49 10.79 7.39 13.94
C PRO A 49 10.33 7.29 15.38
N CYS A 50 9.10 7.73 15.67
CA CYS A 50 8.56 7.76 17.02
C CYS A 50 8.12 6.37 17.51
N VAL A 51 7.68 5.50 16.59
CA VAL A 51 7.18 4.16 16.92
C VAL A 51 8.11 3.03 16.47
N GLY A 52 9.06 3.29 15.57
CA GLY A 52 10.05 2.30 15.13
C GLY A 52 9.51 1.24 14.16
N TRP A 53 8.26 1.34 13.70
CA TRP A 53 7.69 0.49 12.65
C TRP A 53 7.19 1.29 11.45
N LEU A 54 6.89 0.57 10.35
CA LEU A 54 6.32 1.16 9.13
C LEU A 54 4.85 1.50 9.32
N ARG A 55 4.48 2.74 9.03
CA ARG A 55 3.09 3.20 9.05
C ARG A 55 2.56 3.47 7.64
N PRO A 56 1.27 3.21 7.40
CA PRO A 56 0.65 3.51 6.12
C PRO A 56 0.51 5.01 5.92
N VAL A 57 0.97 5.51 4.79
CA VAL A 57 0.77 6.89 4.32
C VAL A 57 -0.47 6.95 3.44
N ALA A 58 -0.62 5.99 2.53
CA ALA A 58 -1.74 5.91 1.62
C ALA A 58 -2.01 4.46 1.19
N PHE A 59 -3.27 4.17 0.86
CA PHE A 59 -3.67 2.92 0.21
C PHE A 59 -4.23 3.22 -1.17
N ALA A 60 -3.89 2.40 -2.15
CA ALA A 60 -4.41 2.52 -3.50
C ALA A 60 -4.77 1.14 -4.03
N SER A 61 -5.93 1.03 -4.67
CA SER A 61 -6.39 -0.22 -5.27
C SER A 61 -7.31 0.04 -6.44
N ARG A 62 -7.32 -0.89 -7.40
CA ARG A 62 -8.32 -0.92 -8.47
C ARG A 62 -8.61 -2.35 -8.89
N THR A 63 -9.76 -2.54 -9.51
CA THR A 63 -10.09 -3.80 -10.17
C THR A 63 -9.38 -3.92 -11.53
N LEU A 64 -9.10 -5.16 -11.93
CA LEU A 64 -8.57 -5.51 -13.24
C LEU A 64 -9.68 -5.39 -14.30
N THR A 65 -9.33 -4.84 -15.46
CA THR A 65 -10.21 -4.84 -16.64
C THR A 65 -10.40 -6.26 -17.17
N LYS A 66 -11.36 -6.45 -18.09
CA LYS A 66 -11.66 -7.77 -18.65
C LYS A 66 -10.43 -8.39 -19.34
N GLU A 67 -9.61 -7.56 -19.96
CA GLU A 67 -8.40 -7.93 -20.69
C GLU A 67 -7.28 -8.27 -19.72
N GLU A 68 -7.06 -7.44 -18.69
CA GLU A 68 -6.02 -7.62 -17.68
C GLU A 68 -6.22 -8.87 -16.82
N ARG A 69 -7.46 -9.34 -16.67
CA ARG A 69 -7.78 -10.60 -15.96
C ARG A 69 -7.16 -11.83 -16.61
N ASN A 70 -6.93 -11.79 -17.92
CA ASN A 70 -6.37 -12.91 -18.66
C ASN A 70 -4.84 -12.97 -18.58
N TYR A 71 -4.19 -11.94 -18.00
CA TYR A 71 -2.75 -11.93 -17.82
C TYR A 71 -2.30 -13.04 -16.86
N PRO A 72 -1.13 -13.66 -17.09
CA PRO A 72 -0.54 -14.55 -16.10
C PRO A 72 -0.23 -13.79 -14.81
N ILE A 73 -0.17 -14.50 -13.68
CA ILE A 73 0.03 -13.89 -12.36
C ILE A 73 1.26 -12.95 -12.33
N ARG A 74 2.34 -13.32 -13.00
CA ARG A 74 3.58 -12.52 -13.08
C ARG A 74 3.38 -11.16 -13.76
N GLU A 75 2.52 -11.10 -14.77
CA GLU A 75 2.20 -9.86 -15.47
C GLU A 75 1.23 -8.99 -14.67
N LYS A 76 0.25 -9.60 -13.99
CA LYS A 76 -0.64 -8.88 -13.07
C LYS A 76 0.12 -8.26 -11.90
N GLU A 77 1.08 -9.01 -11.38
CA GLU A 77 2.07 -8.57 -10.43
C GLU A 77 2.79 -7.32 -10.98
N LEU A 78 3.43 -7.41 -12.15
CA LEU A 78 4.10 -6.25 -12.76
C LEU A 78 3.15 -5.04 -12.97
N LEU A 79 1.93 -5.30 -13.43
CA LEU A 79 0.87 -4.31 -13.62
C LEU A 79 0.54 -3.59 -12.31
N ALA A 80 0.52 -4.30 -11.18
CA ALA A 80 0.33 -3.70 -9.86
C ALA A 80 1.47 -2.72 -9.50
N ALA A 81 2.74 -3.05 -9.77
CA ALA A 81 3.82 -2.07 -9.58
C ALA A 81 3.64 -0.85 -10.48
N ILE A 82 3.37 -1.06 -11.77
CA ILE A 82 3.22 0.05 -12.72
C ILE A 82 2.07 0.97 -12.28
N PHE A 83 0.95 0.40 -11.85
CA PHE A 83 -0.19 1.15 -11.34
C PHE A 83 0.19 1.98 -10.11
N LEU A 84 0.80 1.36 -9.10
CA LEU A 84 1.14 2.04 -7.84
C LEU A 84 2.22 3.11 -8.03
N LEU A 85 3.25 2.84 -8.84
CA LEU A 85 4.29 3.81 -9.17
C LEU A 85 3.72 5.02 -9.92
N LYS A 86 2.79 4.81 -10.84
CA LYS A 86 2.09 5.92 -11.52
C LYS A 86 1.19 6.69 -10.55
N HIS A 87 0.46 5.98 -9.69
CA HIS A 87 -0.47 6.58 -8.74
C HIS A 87 0.24 7.45 -7.70
N TRP A 88 1.41 7.00 -7.21
CA TRP A 88 2.22 7.72 -6.23
C TRP A 88 3.43 8.43 -6.83
N CYS A 89 3.41 8.71 -8.13
CA CYS A 89 4.47 9.47 -8.80
C CYS A 89 4.86 10.73 -8.01
N PRO A 90 3.92 11.57 -7.51
CA PRO A 90 4.27 12.77 -6.73
C PRO A 90 5.09 12.48 -5.47
N TYR A 91 4.78 11.39 -4.74
CA TYR A 91 5.48 11.01 -3.51
C TYR A 91 6.87 10.42 -3.80
N ILE A 92 7.03 9.73 -4.93
CA ILE A 92 8.25 9.00 -5.28
C ILE A 92 9.23 9.90 -6.04
N SER A 93 8.73 10.84 -6.83
CA SER A 93 9.57 11.74 -7.63
C SER A 93 10.30 12.78 -6.78
N GLU A 94 9.73 13.19 -5.65
CA GLU A 94 10.28 14.25 -4.81
C GLU A 94 11.41 13.77 -3.88
N THR A 95 11.55 12.47 -3.60
CA THR A 95 12.59 11.93 -2.69
C THR A 95 13.93 11.67 -3.41
N THR A 96 14.31 12.50 -4.39
CA THR A 96 15.63 12.42 -5.04
C THR A 96 16.68 13.06 -4.13
N THR A 97 17.17 12.33 -3.13
CA THR A 97 18.49 12.60 -2.55
C THR A 97 19.53 11.88 -3.39
N VAL A 98 20.28 12.66 -4.17
CA VAL A 98 21.51 12.21 -4.88
C VAL A 98 22.65 12.07 -3.88
#